data_AF-A0A396NEX5-F1
#
_entry.id   AF-A0A396NEX5-F1
#
_cell.length_a   1.000
_cell.length_b   1.000
_cell.length_c   1.000
_cell.angle_alpha   90.00
_cell.angle_beta   90.00
_cell.angle_gamma   90.00
#
_symmetry.space_group_name_H-M   'P 1'
#
loop_
_entity.id
_entity.type
_entity.pdbx_description
1 polymer ?
#
loop_
_entity_poly.entity_id
_entity_poly.type
_entity_poly.pdbx_seq_one_letter_code
_entity_poly.pdbx_strand_id
1 'polypeptide(L)' 'MKCPICGGEMQEGFLGSGREIVWTPQTGKIKPPRNTKGAERLERNEEMPFWWMYYYVDAKRCEKCGLILTR' A
#
# COMPACT_ATOMS: atom_id res chain seq x y z
N MET A 1 -9.01 9.44 -7.30
CA MET A 1 -10.37 8.84 -7.34
C MET A 1 -11.26 9.55 -6.33
N LYS A 2 -12.59 9.51 -6.48
CA LYS A 2 -13.52 10.04 -5.48
C LYS A 2 -13.85 8.95 -4.45
N CYS A 3 -13.91 9.33 -3.17
CA CYS A 3 -14.28 8.43 -2.09
C CYS A 3 -15.73 7.97 -2.26
N PRO A 4 -16.01 6.65 -2.24
CA PRO A 4 -17.37 6.14 -2.41
C PRO A 4 -18.31 6.48 -1.25
N ILE A 5 -17.78 6.86 -0.08
CA ILE A 5 -18.58 7.17 1.11
C ILE A 5 -18.98 8.65 1.15
N CYS A 6 -18.04 9.56 0.87
CA CYS A 6 -18.26 10.99 1.11
C CYS A 6 -18.03 11.88 -0.12
N GLY A 7 -17.70 11.31 -1.28
CA GLY A 7 -17.39 12.04 -2.50
C GLY A 7 -16.12 12.90 -2.44
N GLY A 8 -15.35 12.83 -1.35
CA GLY A 8 -14.09 13.55 -1.18
C GLY A 8 -13.02 13.05 -2.15
N GLU A 9 -12.02 13.89 -2.44
CA GLU A 9 -10.84 13.44 -3.18
C GLU A 9 -10.01 12.50 -2.33
N MET A 10 -9.47 11.46 -2.96
CA MET A 10 -8.59 10.50 -2.30
C MET A 10 -7.15 10.76 -2.71
N GLN A 11 -6.27 10.82 -1.72
CA GLN A 11 -4.83 10.96 -1.88
C GLN A 11 -4.20 9.65 -2.30
N GLU A 12 -3.22 9.73 -3.20
CA GLU A 12 -2.41 8.58 -3.60
C GLU A 12 -1.30 8.32 -2.59
N GLY A 13 -0.94 7.06 -2.44
CA GLY A 13 0.05 6.60 -1.50
C GLY A 13 0.12 5.08 -1.54
N PHE A 14 0.59 4.50 -0.45
CA PHE A 14 0.92 3.09 -0.39
C PHE A 14 0.56 2.48 0.96
N LEU A 15 0.12 1.23 0.96
CA LEU A 15 0.11 0.40 2.18
C LEU A 15 1.45 -0.31 2.32
N GLY A 16 2.09 -0.12 3.47
CA GLY A 16 3.29 -0.83 3.88
C GLY A 16 3.02 -1.71 5.09
N SER A 17 3.72 -2.83 5.18
CA SER A 17 3.66 -3.75 6.33
C SER A 17 5.05 -3.99 6.91
N GLY A 18 5.22 -3.69 8.20
CA GLY A 18 6.44 -3.98 8.96
C GLY A 18 6.11 -4.78 10.23
N ARG A 19 5.86 -4.06 11.34
CA ARG A 19 5.19 -4.61 12.54
C ARG A 19 3.68 -4.34 12.53
N GLU A 20 3.28 -3.27 11.85
CA GLU A 20 1.91 -2.80 11.70
C GLU A 20 1.63 -2.56 10.22
N ILE A 21 0.35 -2.40 9.86
CA ILE A 21 -0.09 -2.01 8.53
C ILE A 21 -0.31 -0.49 8.55
N VAL A 22 0.42 0.22 7.70
CA VAL A 22 0.38 1.69 7.65
C VAL A 22 0.15 2.19 6.23
N TRP A 23 -0.62 3.27 6.09
CA TRP A 23 -0.67 4.04 4.86
C TRP A 23 0.40 5.14 4.90
N THR A 24 1.12 5.34 3.80
CA THR A 24 2.14 6.38 3.66
C THR A 24 2.04 7.07 2.31
N PRO A 25 2.19 8.41 2.24
CA PRO A 25 2.25 9.14 0.98
C PRO A 25 3.61 8.99 0.26
N GLN A 26 4.63 8.44 0.94
CA GLN A 26 5.98 8.26 0.39
C GLN A 26 6.37 6.78 0.34
N THR A 27 7.06 6.39 -0.73
CA THR A 27 7.74 5.09 -0.85
C THR A 27 8.97 5.08 0.07
N GLY A 28 8.80 4.56 1.29
CA GLY A 28 9.88 4.40 2.26
C GLY A 28 10.71 3.14 2.03
N LYS A 29 11.54 2.77 3.03
CA LYS A 29 12.24 1.48 3.03
C LYS A 29 11.56 0.43 3.90
N ILE A 30 10.73 -0.45 3.34
CA ILE A 30 10.08 -1.53 4.11
C ILE A 30 10.55 -2.92 3.66
N LYS A 31 11.01 -3.74 4.61
CA LYS A 31 11.50 -5.09 4.35
C LYS A 31 10.38 -6.04 3.88
N PRO A 32 10.71 -7.12 3.15
CA PRO A 32 9.78 -8.19 2.85
C PRO A 32 9.01 -8.70 4.07
N PRO A 33 7.67 -8.87 3.98
CA PRO A 33 6.99 -9.78 4.88
C PRO A 33 7.55 -11.19 4.69
N ARG A 34 7.63 -11.97 5.77
CA ARG A 34 8.02 -13.38 5.67
C ARG A 34 7.01 -14.10 4.76
N ASN A 35 7.52 -14.90 3.82
CA ASN A 35 6.68 -15.78 2.99
C ASN A 35 5.98 -16.79 3.89
N THR A 36 4.74 -16.50 4.27
CA THR A 36 3.88 -17.40 5.03
C THR A 36 3.19 -18.37 4.06
N LYS A 37 3.12 -19.66 4.41
CA LYS A 37 2.46 -20.67 3.58
C LYS A 37 0.99 -20.28 3.35
N GLY A 38 0.56 -20.19 2.09
CA GLY A 38 -0.80 -19.79 1.71
C GLY A 38 -1.03 -18.28 1.56
N ALA A 39 0.01 -17.45 1.71
CA ALA A 39 -0.09 -16.03 1.40
C ALA A 39 -0.10 -15.80 -0.12
N GLU A 40 -1.01 -14.94 -0.59
CA GLU A 40 -1.08 -14.50 -1.98
C GLU A 40 -0.38 -13.15 -2.16
N ARG A 41 0.37 -13.03 -3.25
CA ARG A 41 1.10 -11.80 -3.57
C ARG A 41 0.18 -10.88 -4.35
N LEU A 42 -0.12 -9.72 -3.78
CA LEU A 42 -1.03 -8.74 -4.39
C LEU A 42 -0.40 -8.03 -5.60
N GLU A 43 0.88 -7.66 -5.55
CA GLU A 43 1.57 -6.98 -6.66
C GLU A 43 3.03 -7.43 -6.83
N ARG A 44 3.50 -7.43 -8.09
CA ARG A 44 4.89 -7.66 -8.48
C ARG A 44 5.36 -6.45 -9.28
N ASN A 45 6.29 -5.67 -8.72
CA ASN A 45 6.99 -4.65 -9.48
C ASN A 45 8.19 -5.30 -10.18
N GLU A 46 8.11 -5.51 -11.50
CA GLU A 46 9.12 -6.22 -12.30
C GLU A 46 10.34 -5.33 -12.67
N GLU A 47 10.22 -4.01 -12.53
CA GLU A 47 11.28 -3.06 -12.89
C GLU A 47 12.30 -2.81 -11.76
N MET A 48 12.08 -3.34 -10.55
CA MET A 48 12.93 -3.04 -9.39
C MET A 48 13.93 -4.17 -9.03
N PRO A 49 15.22 -3.86 -8.83
CA PRO A 49 16.23 -4.83 -8.42
C PRO A 49 15.92 -5.46 -7.05
N PHE A 50 16.12 -6.79 -6.95
CA PHE A 50 15.83 -7.65 -5.78
C PHE A 50 16.30 -7.12 -4.41
N TRP A 51 17.37 -6.31 -4.37
CA TRP A 51 17.93 -5.74 -3.13
C TRP A 51 17.12 -4.57 -2.54
N TRP A 52 16.11 -4.06 -3.27
CA TRP A 52 15.25 -2.94 -2.88
C TRP A 52 13.76 -3.32 -2.88
N MET A 53 13.44 -4.60 -2.67
CA MET A 53 12.06 -5.10 -2.67
C MET A 53 11.23 -4.49 -1.54
N TYR A 54 10.47 -3.47 -1.89
CA TYR A 54 9.40 -2.90 -1.08
C TYR A 54 8.07 -3.56 -1.42
N TYR A 55 7.36 -4.04 -0.42
CA TYR A 55 5.96 -4.49 -0.58
C TYR A 55 5.08 -3.31 -0.24
N TYR A 56 4.97 -2.40 -1.19
CA TYR A 56 3.96 -1.37 -1.21
C TYR A 56 2.81 -1.87 -2.09
N VAL A 57 1.59 -1.82 -1.58
CA VAL A 57 0.39 -1.93 -2.41
C VAL A 57 -0.10 -0.52 -2.66
N ASP A 58 -0.34 -0.17 -3.92
CA ASP A 58 -0.95 1.11 -4.28
C ASP A 58 -2.26 1.30 -3.50
N ALA A 59 -2.32 2.40 -2.76
CA ALA A 59 -3.43 2.65 -1.86
C ALA A 59 -3.84 4.11 -1.87
N LYS A 60 -5.15 4.33 -1.82
CA LYS A 60 -5.75 5.66 -1.82
C LYS A 60 -6.43 5.92 -0.51
N ARG A 61 -6.15 7.06 0.12
CA ARG A 61 -6.71 7.46 1.41
C ARG A 61 -7.65 8.64 1.26
N CYS A 62 -8.84 8.52 1.81
CA CYS A 62 -9.80 9.61 2.02
C CYS A 62 -9.43 10.37 3.29
N GLU A 63 -9.03 11.65 3.19
CA GLU A 63 -8.73 12.45 4.39
C GLU A 63 -9.96 12.74 5.24
N LYS A 64 -11.11 12.98 4.60
CA LYS A 64 -12.35 13.34 5.31
C LYS A 64 -12.90 12.22 6.18
N CYS A 65 -12.68 10.97 5.77
CA CYS A 65 -13.39 9.81 6.31
C CYS A 65 -12.46 8.68 6.77
N GLY A 66 -11.16 8.78 6.51
CA GLY A 66 -10.17 7.78 6.88
C GLY A 66 -10.21 6.49 6.05
N LEU A 67 -11.16 6.33 5.11
CA LEU A 67 -11.23 5.17 4.23
C LEU A 67 -9.93 5.02 3.44
N ILE A 68 -9.34 3.83 3.49
CA ILE A 68 -8.22 3.43 2.64
C ILE A 68 -8.71 2.35 1.70
N LEU A 69 -8.47 2.55 0.40
CA LEU A 69 -8.76 1.57 -0.63
C LEU A 69 -7.45 1.20 -1.31
N THR A 70 -7.18 -0.09 -1.39
CA THR A 70 -6.17 -0.61 -2.32
C THR A 70 -6.83 -0.86 -3.67
N ARG A 71 -6.01 -0.94 -4.71
CA ARG A 71 -6.49 -1.47 -5.99
C ARG A 71 -6.80 -2.96 -5.88
#